data_AF-A0A942HPA5-F1
#
_entry.id   AF-A0A942HPA5-F1
#
_cell.length_a   1.000
_cell.length_b   1.000
_cell.length_c   1.000
_cell.angle_alpha   90.00
_cell.angle_beta   90.00
_cell.angle_gamma   90.00
#
_symmetry.space_group_name_H-M   'P 1'
#
loop_
_entity.id
_entity.type
_entity.pdbx_description
1 polymer ?
#
loop_
_entity_poly.entity_id
_entity_poly.type
_entity_poly.pdbx_seq_one_letter_code
_entity_poly.pdbx_strand_id
1 'polypeptide(L)'
;MSGDAYARAGVDQGAADSAVAALVRALGAIELDRPSAQVPLPGHYASVIRVAPGLGIALSTDGVGTKLLIAEQLGRLDTVGIDCVAMNVNDVICVGAEPLAMLDYVAIDRANVEACEQIGIGLARGATLAGIEI
;
A
#
# COMPACT_ATOMS: atom_id res chain seq x y z
N MET A 1 -9.20 13.56 32.48
CA MET A 1 -9.28 12.63 31.34
C MET A 1 -7.86 12.27 30.97
N SER A 2 -7.48 10.99 31.06
CA SER A 2 -6.14 10.55 30.72
C SER A 2 -5.86 10.87 29.26
N GLY A 3 -4.83 11.67 28.98
CA GLY A 3 -4.33 11.85 27.62
C GLY A 3 -4.12 10.48 26.97
N ASP A 4 -4.58 10.37 25.73
CA ASP A 4 -4.74 9.12 24.98
C ASP A 4 -3.50 8.22 25.16
N ALA A 5 -3.70 7.09 25.84
CA ALA A 5 -2.62 6.15 26.11
C ALA A 5 -2.06 5.56 24.81
N TYR A 6 -2.88 5.52 23.76
CA TYR A 6 -2.51 5.05 22.43
C TYR A 6 -1.53 6.02 21.74
N ALA A 7 -1.84 7.33 21.79
CA ALA A 7 -0.93 8.37 21.34
C ALA A 7 0.41 8.37 22.10
N ARG A 8 0.39 8.14 23.42
CA ARG A 8 1.62 8.03 24.23
C ARG A 8 2.44 6.77 23.93
N ALA A 9 1.83 5.72 23.38
CA ALA A 9 2.53 4.56 22.84
C ALA A 9 3.16 4.82 21.46
N GLY A 10 3.01 6.04 20.92
CA GLY A 10 3.56 6.47 19.63
C GLY A 10 2.56 6.38 18.47
N VAL A 11 1.28 6.07 18.73
CA VAL A 11 0.24 5.94 17.69
C VAL A 11 -0.80 7.04 17.86
N ASP A 12 -0.53 8.19 17.26
CA ASP A 12 -1.42 9.36 17.27
C ASP A 12 -2.21 9.44 15.95
N GLN A 13 -3.49 9.06 16.00
CA GLN A 13 -4.38 9.09 14.85
C GLN A 13 -4.65 10.51 14.34
N GLY A 14 -4.75 11.51 15.24
CA GLY A 14 -4.99 12.89 14.84
C GLY A 14 -3.78 13.49 14.11
N ALA A 15 -2.56 13.15 14.55
CA ALA A 15 -1.34 13.52 13.86
C ALA A 15 -1.25 12.84 12.47
N ALA A 16 -1.59 11.55 12.38
CA ALA A 16 -1.63 10.82 11.12
C ALA A 16 -2.65 11.43 10.14
N ASP A 17 -3.88 11.70 10.58
CA ASP A 17 -4.92 12.32 9.77
C ASP A 17 -4.50 13.70 9.27
N SER A 18 -3.86 14.50 10.13
CA SER A 18 -3.36 15.82 9.78
C SER A 18 -2.24 15.76 8.73
N ALA A 19 -1.34 14.79 8.85
CA ALA A 19 -0.27 14.56 7.88
C ALA A 19 -0.83 14.13 6.51
N VAL A 20 -1.77 13.19 6.50
CA VAL A 20 -2.47 12.75 5.28
C VAL A 20 -3.22 13.92 4.64
N ALA A 21 -3.96 14.71 5.42
CA ALA A 21 -4.66 15.89 4.91
C ALA A 21 -3.71 16.93 4.31
N ALA A 22 -2.51 17.10 4.87
CA ALA A 22 -1.49 17.98 4.31
C ALA A 22 -0.93 17.47 2.97
N LEU A 23 -0.65 16.17 2.87
CA LEU A 23 -0.22 15.52 1.63
C LEU A 23 -1.28 15.66 0.54
N VAL A 24 -2.53 15.27 0.83
CA VAL A 24 -3.65 15.33 -0.13
C VAL A 24 -3.88 16.76 -0.62
N ARG A 25 -3.78 17.76 0.27
CA ARG A 25 -3.90 19.18 -0.11
C ARG A 25 -2.81 19.60 -1.09
N ALA A 26 -1.56 19.19 -0.89
CA ALA A 26 -0.47 19.49 -1.81
C ALA A 26 -0.66 18.80 -3.17
N LEU A 27 -1.10 17.54 -3.17
CA LEU A 27 -1.41 16.79 -4.39
C LEU A 27 -2.60 17.37 -5.17
N GLY A 28 -3.54 18.03 -4.48
CA GLY A 28 -4.65 18.75 -5.12
C GLY A 28 -4.23 19.90 -6.04
N ALA A 29 -2.96 20.31 -6.01
CA ALA A 29 -2.40 21.32 -6.93
C ALA A 29 -1.97 20.75 -8.29
N ILE A 30 -2.16 19.45 -8.55
CA ILE A 30 -1.86 18.86 -9.86
C ILE A 30 -2.80 19.45 -10.91
N GLU A 31 -2.22 20.18 -11.86
CA GLU A 31 -2.90 20.69 -13.05
C GLU A 31 -2.46 19.89 -14.28
N LEU A 32 -3.44 19.48 -15.09
CA LEU A 32 -3.22 18.77 -16.34
C LEU A 32 -3.83 19.60 -17.47
N ASP A 33 -3.22 19.57 -18.66
CA ASP A 33 -3.77 20.19 -19.89
C ASP A 33 -5.01 19.44 -20.44
N ARG A 34 -5.68 18.66 -19.59
CA ARG A 34 -6.85 17.85 -19.89
C ARG A 34 -7.70 17.66 -18.63
N PRO A 35 -9.00 17.35 -18.77
CA PRO A 35 -9.83 17.01 -17.62
C PRO A 35 -9.25 15.85 -16.81
N SER A 36 -9.35 15.95 -15.48
CA SER A 36 -8.95 14.85 -14.59
C SER A 36 -9.76 13.60 -14.88
N ALA A 37 -9.06 12.47 -14.95
CA ALA A 37 -9.67 11.15 -15.07
C ALA A 37 -9.95 10.51 -13.70
N GLN A 38 -9.56 11.17 -12.60
CA GLN A 38 -9.76 10.66 -11.25
C GLN A 38 -11.25 10.59 -10.90
N VAL A 39 -11.67 9.48 -10.29
CA VAL A 39 -13.00 9.29 -9.73
C VAL A 39 -12.96 9.70 -8.25
N PRO A 40 -13.68 10.76 -7.83
CA PRO A 40 -13.75 11.14 -6.43
C PRO A 40 -14.61 10.12 -5.66
N LEU A 41 -14.03 9.52 -4.63
CA LEU A 41 -14.67 8.53 -3.76
C LEU A 41 -14.47 8.95 -2.29
N PRO A 42 -15.45 8.77 -1.39
CA PRO A 42 -15.23 9.01 0.03
C PRO A 42 -14.34 7.92 0.65
N GLY A 43 -13.46 8.27 1.61
CA GLY A 43 -12.74 7.30 2.44
C GLY A 43 -11.62 6.53 1.74
N HIS A 44 -10.80 7.20 0.93
CA HIS A 44 -9.88 6.58 -0.02
C HIS A 44 -8.82 5.64 0.59
N TYR A 45 -8.85 4.38 0.16
CA TYR A 45 -7.78 3.40 0.29
C TYR A 45 -6.99 3.22 -1.02
N ALA A 46 -7.63 3.47 -2.17
CA ALA A 46 -7.01 3.41 -3.49
C ALA A 46 -7.45 4.59 -4.37
N SER A 47 -6.62 4.95 -5.35
CA SER A 47 -6.96 5.94 -6.38
C SER A 47 -7.63 5.26 -7.57
N VAL A 48 -8.79 5.77 -8.00
CA VAL A 48 -9.53 5.19 -9.13
C VAL A 48 -9.46 6.15 -10.32
N ILE A 49 -8.99 5.64 -11.45
CA ILE A 49 -8.85 6.38 -12.71
C ILE A 49 -9.83 5.83 -13.75
N ARG A 50 -10.63 6.70 -14.35
CA ARG A 50 -11.50 6.37 -15.48
C ARG A 50 -10.67 6.13 -16.73
N VAL A 51 -10.88 5.00 -17.38
CA VAL A 51 -10.24 4.64 -18.65
C VAL A 51 -11.21 4.78 -19.82
N ALA A 52 -12.45 4.32 -19.64
CA ALA A 52 -13.51 4.41 -20.64
C ALA A 52 -14.89 4.57 -19.97
N PRO A 53 -15.98 4.80 -20.73
CA PRO A 53 -17.33 4.72 -20.18
C PRO A 53 -17.58 3.36 -19.53
N GLY A 54 -17.87 3.34 -18.23
CA GLY A 54 -18.10 2.11 -17.47
C GLY A 54 -16.84 1.31 -17.10
N LEU A 55 -15.63 1.81 -17.41
CA LEU A 55 -14.37 1.13 -17.11
C LEU A 55 -13.40 2.05 -16.36
N GLY A 56 -12.88 1.58 -15.24
CA GLY A 56 -11.84 2.26 -14.46
C GLY A 56 -10.79 1.29 -13.94
N ILE A 57 -9.64 1.83 -13.54
CA ILE A 57 -8.55 1.11 -12.90
C ILE A 57 -8.36 1.69 -11.50
N ALA A 58 -8.33 0.82 -10.50
CA ALA A 58 -7.95 1.16 -9.14
C ALA A 58 -6.44 0.92 -8.97
N LEU A 59 -5.77 1.89 -8.37
CA LEU A 59 -4.32 1.88 -8.12
C LEU A 59 -4.13 2.08 -6.62
N SER A 60 -3.40 1.15 -5.99
CA SER A 60 -2.88 1.33 -4.64
C SER A 60 -1.35 1.18 -4.66
N THR A 61 -0.71 1.72 -3.64
CA THR A 61 0.72 1.57 -3.38
C THR A 61 0.91 1.64 -1.88
N ASP A 62 1.24 0.50 -1.29
CA ASP A 62 1.58 0.36 0.12
C ASP A 62 2.75 -0.62 0.29
N GLY A 63 3.40 -0.56 1.44
CA GLY A 63 4.50 -1.44 1.82
C GLY A 63 4.25 -2.16 3.14
N VAL A 64 5.25 -2.90 3.59
CA VAL A 64 5.19 -3.66 4.85
C VAL A 64 5.39 -2.76 6.08
N GLY A 65 6.07 -1.61 5.88
CA GLY A 65 6.37 -0.65 6.94
C GLY A 65 7.39 -1.16 7.97
N THR A 66 7.30 -0.64 9.20
CA THR A 66 8.27 -0.90 10.28
C THR A 66 8.29 -2.35 10.76
N LYS A 67 7.33 -3.19 10.34
CA LYS A 67 7.36 -4.64 10.58
C LYS A 67 8.60 -5.31 9.97
N LEU A 68 9.17 -4.73 8.91
CA LEU A 68 10.43 -5.21 8.32
C LEU A 68 11.58 -5.24 9.34
N LEU A 69 11.66 -4.27 10.25
CA LEU A 69 12.72 -4.22 11.27
C LEU A 69 12.68 -5.45 12.18
N ILE A 70 11.49 -5.96 12.50
CA ILE A 70 11.33 -7.18 13.31
C ILE A 70 11.63 -8.42 12.48
N ALA A 71 11.17 -8.46 11.23
CA ALA A 71 11.44 -9.57 10.31
C ALA A 71 12.95 -9.76 10.08
N GLU A 72 13.69 -8.65 9.92
CA GLU A 72 15.16 -8.63 9.80
C GLU A 72 15.84 -9.12 11.09
N GLN A 73 15.42 -8.63 12.27
CA GLN A 73 15.97 -9.07 13.55
C GLN A 73 15.78 -10.58 13.80
N LEU A 74 14.69 -11.14 13.28
CA LEU A 74 14.40 -12.57 13.37
C LEU A 74 15.03 -13.40 12.24
N GLY A 75 15.61 -12.76 11.23
CA GLY A 75 16.11 -13.43 10.03
C GLY A 75 15.02 -14.16 9.24
N ARG A 76 13.77 -13.66 9.29
CA ARG A 76 12.59 -14.29 8.70
C ARG A 76 11.85 -13.32 7.79
N LEU A 77 12.20 -13.32 6.52
CA LEU A 77 11.61 -12.48 5.47
C LEU A 77 10.60 -13.25 4.60
N ASP A 78 10.45 -14.56 4.80
CA ASP A 78 9.65 -15.46 3.97
C ASP A 78 8.14 -15.18 3.98
N THR A 79 7.68 -14.34 4.91
CA THR A 79 6.27 -13.93 5.02
C THR A 79 6.01 -12.46 4.67
N VAL A 80 7.04 -11.62 4.54
CA VAL A 80 6.84 -10.17 4.37
C VAL A 80 6.25 -9.83 3.01
N GLY A 81 6.49 -10.66 1.99
CA GLY A 81 5.85 -10.52 0.69
C GLY A 81 4.32 -10.75 0.74
N ILE A 82 3.83 -11.60 1.66
CA ILE A 82 2.38 -11.79 1.87
C ILE A 82 1.79 -10.50 2.44
N ASP A 83 2.45 -9.91 3.43
CA ASP A 83 2.03 -8.64 4.03
C ASP A 83 1.98 -7.54 2.97
N CYS A 84 3.01 -7.44 2.12
CA CYS A 84 3.09 -6.45 1.04
C CYS A 84 1.91 -6.57 0.05
N VAL A 85 1.64 -7.78 -0.44
CA VAL A 85 0.52 -8.03 -1.36
C VAL A 85 -0.81 -7.72 -0.67
N ALA A 86 -0.99 -8.16 0.58
CA ALA A 86 -2.25 -8.00 1.31
C ALA A 86 -2.62 -6.52 1.52
N MET A 87 -1.66 -5.66 1.85
CA MET A 87 -1.92 -4.22 2.02
C MET A 87 -2.47 -3.59 0.74
N ASN A 88 -1.81 -3.84 -0.40
CA ASN A 88 -2.22 -3.28 -1.69
C ASN A 88 -3.56 -3.85 -2.19
N VAL A 89 -3.74 -5.17 -2.08
CA VAL A 89 -4.94 -5.87 -2.57
C VAL A 89 -6.19 -5.47 -1.78
N ASN A 90 -6.08 -5.38 -0.45
CA ASN A 90 -7.21 -5.03 0.39
C ASN A 90 -7.70 -3.59 0.11
N ASP A 91 -6.79 -2.66 -0.16
CA ASP A 91 -7.15 -1.28 -0.48
C ASP A 91 -7.95 -1.16 -1.78
N VAL A 92 -7.57 -1.94 -2.79
CA VAL A 92 -8.29 -2.02 -4.07
C VAL A 92 -9.68 -2.65 -3.88
N ILE A 93 -9.80 -3.67 -3.03
CA ILE A 93 -11.09 -4.29 -2.69
C ILE A 93 -12.02 -3.29 -1.98
N CYS A 94 -11.50 -2.44 -1.09
CA CYS A 94 -12.29 -1.44 -0.37
C CYS A 94 -12.99 -0.43 -1.29
N VAL A 95 -12.48 -0.21 -2.50
CA VAL A 95 -13.14 0.64 -3.52
C VAL A 95 -14.01 -0.16 -4.50
N GLY A 96 -14.23 -1.44 -4.22
CA GLY A 96 -15.08 -2.34 -5.02
C GLY A 96 -14.43 -2.82 -6.32
N ALA A 97 -13.11 -2.68 -6.47
CA ALA A 97 -12.39 -3.14 -7.64
C ALA A 97 -11.93 -4.60 -7.47
N GLU A 98 -11.86 -5.31 -8.60
CA GLU A 98 -11.25 -6.64 -8.68
C GLU A 98 -9.73 -6.49 -8.82
N PRO A 99 -8.92 -7.07 -7.90
CA PRO A 99 -7.46 -7.08 -8.03
C PRO A 99 -7.03 -7.88 -9.27
N LEU A 100 -6.11 -7.35 -10.06
CA LEU A 100 -5.64 -8.00 -11.31
C LEU A 100 -4.15 -8.32 -11.28
N ALA A 101 -3.33 -7.31 -10.96
CA ALA A 101 -1.89 -7.44 -10.95
C ALA A 101 -1.25 -6.48 -9.95
N MET A 102 -0.04 -6.79 -9.52
CA MET A 102 0.82 -5.95 -8.70
C MET A 102 2.20 -5.79 -9.35
N LEU A 103 2.86 -4.67 -9.06
CA LEU A 103 4.29 -4.51 -9.31
C LEU A 103 5.00 -4.44 -7.96
N ASP A 104 6.15 -5.09 -7.83
CA ASP A 104 7.00 -4.94 -6.66
C ASP A 104 8.17 -3.98 -6.89
N TYR A 105 8.61 -3.35 -5.80
CA TYR A 105 9.82 -2.56 -5.75
C TYR A 105 10.55 -2.86 -4.43
N VAL A 106 11.73 -3.45 -4.54
CA VAL A 106 12.57 -3.82 -3.39
C VAL A 106 13.83 -2.97 -3.37
N ALA A 107 13.99 -2.16 -2.33
CA ALA A 107 15.19 -1.38 -2.07
C ALA A 107 16.00 -2.00 -0.93
N ILE A 108 17.28 -2.32 -1.20
CA ILE A 108 18.21 -2.95 -0.25
C ILE A 108 19.56 -2.24 -0.30
N ASP A 109 20.23 -2.11 0.85
CA ASP A 109 21.58 -1.50 0.92
C ASP A 109 22.62 -2.32 0.16
N ARG A 110 22.51 -3.66 0.26
CA ARG A 110 23.37 -4.61 -0.45
C ARG A 110 22.57 -5.77 -0.97
N ALA A 111 22.92 -6.24 -2.16
CA ALA A 111 22.37 -7.47 -2.72
C ALA A 111 22.61 -8.65 -1.76
N ASN A 112 21.53 -9.35 -1.42
CA ASN A 112 21.56 -10.52 -0.56
C ASN A 112 20.61 -11.56 -1.17
N VAL A 113 21.16 -12.68 -1.63
CA VAL A 113 20.41 -13.68 -2.40
C VAL A 113 19.38 -14.37 -1.52
N GLU A 114 19.76 -14.76 -0.31
CA GLU A 114 18.89 -15.47 0.63
C GLU A 114 17.71 -14.59 1.09
N ALA A 115 17.94 -13.29 1.31
CA ALA A 115 16.89 -12.35 1.66
C ALA A 115 15.92 -12.15 0.49
N CYS A 116 16.43 -11.92 -0.72
CA CYS A 116 15.60 -11.76 -1.92
C CYS A 116 14.80 -13.02 -2.24
N GLU A 117 15.38 -14.21 -2.06
CA GLU A 117 14.68 -15.48 -2.23
C GLU A 117 13.51 -15.62 -1.24
N GLN A 118 13.74 -15.32 0.05
CA GLN A 118 12.68 -15.32 1.06
C GLN A 118 11.56 -14.34 0.73
N ILE A 119 11.90 -13.11 0.35
CA ILE A 119 10.91 -12.09 -0.05
C ILE A 119 10.09 -12.61 -1.25
N GLY A 120 10.76 -13.17 -2.26
CA GLY A 120 10.13 -13.75 -3.44
C GLY A 120 9.15 -14.89 -3.11
N ILE A 121 9.51 -15.78 -2.19
CA ILE A 121 8.61 -16.85 -1.69
C ILE A 121 7.35 -16.23 -1.08
N GLY A 122 7.50 -15.19 -0.27
CA GLY A 122 6.39 -14.46 0.34
C GLY A 122 5.49 -13.80 -0.71
N LEU A 123 6.09 -13.12 -1.70
CA LEU A 123 5.37 -12.44 -2.78
C LEU A 123 4.58 -13.43 -3.64
N ALA A 124 5.21 -14.52 -4.08
CA ALA A 124 4.56 -15.57 -4.87
C ALA A 124 3.38 -16.19 -4.11
N ARG A 125 3.55 -16.44 -2.81
CA ARG A 125 2.46 -16.94 -1.95
C ARG A 125 1.34 -15.91 -1.77
N GLY A 126 1.68 -14.64 -1.56
CA GLY A 126 0.72 -13.54 -1.46
C GLY A 126 -0.12 -13.39 -2.73
N ALA A 127 0.54 -13.34 -3.89
CA ALA A 127 -0.11 -13.24 -5.19
C ALA A 127 -1.03 -14.43 -5.47
N THR A 128 -0.59 -15.66 -5.14
CA THR A 128 -1.42 -16.87 -5.27
C THR A 128 -2.69 -16.79 -4.41
N LEU A 129 -2.57 -16.32 -3.16
CA LEU A 129 -3.73 -16.19 -2.26
C LEU A 129 -4.69 -15.10 -2.71
N ALA A 130 -4.18 -14.01 -3.28
CA ALA A 130 -4.96 -12.90 -3.79
C ALA A 130 -5.55 -13.17 -5.19
N GLY A 131 -5.04 -14.18 -5.92
CA GLY A 131 -5.48 -14.48 -7.28
C GLY A 131 -5.02 -13.45 -8.31
N ILE A 132 -3.85 -12.84 -8.11
CA ILE A 132 -3.30 -11.78 -8.97
C ILE A 132 -2.00 -12.18 -9.65
N GLU A 133 -1.66 -11.48 -10.72
CA GLU A 133 -0.34 -11.55 -11.38
C GLU A 133 0.68 -10.61 -10.69
N ILE A 134 1.97 -10.93 -10.78
CA ILE A 134 3.08 -10.11 -10.26
C ILE A 134 4.31 -10.17 -11.17
#